data_AF-A0A1G3BVF0-F1
#
_entry.id   AF-A0A1G3BVF0-F1
#
_cell.length_a   1.000
_cell.length_b   1.000
_cell.length_c   1.000
_cell.angle_alpha   90.00
_cell.angle_beta   90.00
_cell.angle_gamma   90.00
#
_symmetry.space_group_name_H-M   'P 1'
#
loop_
_entity.id
_entity.type
_entity.pdbx_description
1 polymer ?
#
loop_
_entity_poly.entity_id
_entity_poly.type
_entity_poly.pdbx_seq_one_letter_code
_entity_poly.pdbx_strand_id
1 'polypeptide(L)' 'MKYIYTAPDCTKCEFLKKKYKTEGIQFVERSADRIKQPEDKVDQEALIQASMQNMELPVEVEM' A
#
# COMPACT_ATOMS: atom_id res chain seq x y z
N MET A 1 -6.89 -5.77 -9.23
CA MET A 1 -6.29 -6.46 -8.05
C MET A 1 -5.62 -5.39 -7.20
N LYS A 2 -5.87 -5.31 -5.89
CA LYS A 2 -5.36 -4.20 -5.06
C LYS A 2 -3.94 -4.46 -4.58
N TYR A 3 -3.10 -3.43 -4.59
CA TYR A 3 -1.76 -3.43 -4.00
C TYR A 3 -1.77 -2.48 -2.84
N ILE A 4 -1.32 -2.96 -1.67
CA ILE A 4 -1.18 -2.13 -0.49
C ILE A 4 0.29 -2.07 -0.11
N TYR A 5 0.77 -0.86 0.15
CA TYR A 5 2.12 -0.63 0.63
C TYR A 5 2.06 -0.35 2.12
N THR A 6 2.78 -1.16 2.88
CA THR A 6 2.77 -1.15 4.34
C THR A 6 4.19 -1.12 4.88
N ALA A 7 4.34 -0.69 6.13
CA ALA A 7 5.61 -0.72 6.86
C ALA A 7 5.45 -1.53 8.16
N PRO A 8 6.54 -2.09 8.71
CA PRO A 8 6.54 -2.61 10.07
C PRO A 8 6.05 -1.51 11.04
N ASP A 9 5.32 -1.92 12.08
CA ASP A 9 4.77 -1.04 13.11
C ASP A 9 3.74 0.02 12.63
N CYS A 10 2.99 -0.29 11.56
CA CYS A 10 1.91 0.56 11.07
C CYS A 10 0.52 0.04 11.51
N THR A 11 -0.05 0.62 12.56
CA THR A 11 -1.39 0.24 13.07
C THR A 11 -2.50 0.41 12.02
N LYS A 12 -2.46 1.48 11.21
CA LYS A 12 -3.42 1.72 10.12
C LYS A 12 -3.35 0.61 9.06
N CYS A 13 -2.15 0.13 8.77
CA CYS A 13 -1.90 -0.94 7.80
C CYS A 13 -2.47 -2.27 8.27
N GLU A 14 -2.26 -2.64 9.54
CA GLU A 14 -2.86 -3.84 10.14
C GLU A 14 -4.39 -3.79 10.12
N PHE A 15 -4.97 -2.62 10.43
CA PHE A 15 -6.40 -2.42 10.39
C PHE A 15 -6.97 -2.60 8.97
N LEU A 16 -6.35 -1.97 7.97
CA LEU A 16 -6.76 -2.09 6.57
C LEU A 16 -6.67 -3.54 6.07
N LYS A 17 -5.57 -4.24 6.39
CA LYS A 17 -5.41 -5.66 6.05
C LYS A 17 -6.51 -6.53 6.65
N LYS A 18 -6.84 -6.31 7.93
CA LYS A 18 -7.91 -7.05 8.60
C LYS A 18 -9.27 -6.76 7.96
N LYS A 19 -9.54 -5.50 7.61
CA LYS A 19 -10.75 -5.09 6.89
C LYS A 19 -10.86 -5.82 5.55
N TYR A 20 -9.80 -5.80 4.74
CA TYR A 20 -9.78 -6.47 3.43
C TYR A 20 -9.94 -7.99 3.52
N LYS A 21 -9.31 -8.63 4.51
CA LYS A 21 -9.56 -10.05 4.79
C LYS A 21 -11.01 -10.33 5.18
N THR A 22 -11.63 -9.43 5.94
CA THR A 22 -13.02 -9.58 6.41
C THR A 22 -14.03 -9.37 5.26
N GLU A 23 -13.75 -8.43 4.36
CA GLU A 23 -14.58 -8.12 3.20
C GLU A 23 -14.33 -9.06 2.00
N GLY A 24 -13.39 -10.01 2.12
CA GLY A 24 -13.02 -10.93 1.04
C GLY A 24 -12.31 -10.25 -0.13
N ILE A 25 -11.72 -9.07 0.10
CA ILE A 25 -11.00 -8.30 -0.92
C ILE A 25 -9.61 -8.91 -1.11
N GLN A 26 -9.29 -9.29 -2.35
CA GLN A 26 -7.96 -9.77 -2.70
C GLN A 26 -6.98 -8.59 -2.83
N PHE A 27 -5.91 -8.64 -2.05
CA PHE A 27 -4.84 -7.65 -2.07
C PHE A 27 -3.46 -8.30 -2.04
N VAL A 28 -2.48 -7.59 -2.57
CA VAL A 28 -1.04 -7.91 -2.49
C VAL A 28 -0.38 -6.89 -1.58
N GLU A 29 0.26 -7.38 -0.52
CA GLU A 29 1.07 -6.53 0.36
C GLU A 29 2.47 -6.34 -0.24
N ARG A 30 2.96 -5.09 -0.25
CA ARG A 30 4.31 -4.70 -0.62
C ARG A 30 4.92 -3.82 0.48
N SER A 31 6.24 -3.85 0.61
CA SER A 31 6.94 -2.94 1.54
C SER A 31 6.88 -1.51 1.03
N ALA A 32 6.56 -0.55 1.91
CA ALA A 32 6.62 0.88 1.65
C ALA A 32 8.02 1.36 1.25
N ASP A 33 9.09 0.63 1.59
CA ASP A 33 10.44 0.97 1.13
C ASP A 33 10.59 0.89 -0.40
N ARG A 34 9.78 0.06 -1.07
CA ARG A 34 9.74 0.00 -2.55
C ARG A 34 9.24 1.29 -3.17
N ILE A 35 8.46 2.10 -2.44
CA ILE A 35 8.01 3.41 -2.92
C ILE A 35 9.20 4.36 -3.11
N LYS A 36 10.23 4.23 -2.26
CA LYS A 36 11.45 5.07 -2.32
C LYS A 36 12.31 4.72 -3.53
N GLN A 37 12.23 3.48 -4.01
CA GLN A 37 12.96 2.97 -5.17
C GLN A 37 12.02 2.13 -6.03
N PRO A 38 11.15 2.77 -6.83
CA PRO A 38 10.12 2.07 -7.58
C PRO A 38 10.76 1.18 -8.65
N GLU A 39 10.45 -0.12 -8.61
CA GLU A 39 10.96 -1.11 -9.56
C GLU A 39 9.99 -1.33 -10.72
N ASP A 40 8.68 -1.24 -10.43
CA ASP A 40 7.60 -1.44 -11.40
C ASP A 40 6.70 -0.21 -11.54
N LYS A 41 5.83 -0.22 -12.57
CA LYS A 41 4.76 0.78 -12.75
C LYS A 41 3.85 0.91 -11.53
N VAL A 42 3.59 -0.20 -10.83
CA VAL A 42 2.77 -0.22 -9.60
C VAL A 42 3.45 0.54 -8.47
N ASP A 43 4.78 0.41 -8.35
CA ASP A 43 5.55 1.13 -7.33
C ASP A 43 5.62 2.63 -7.67
N GLN A 44 5.67 2.98 -8.96
CA GLN A 44 5.60 4.38 -9.42
C GLN A 44 4.24 5.03 -9.10
N GLU A 45 3.14 4.34 -9.37
CA GLU A 45 1.80 4.82 -9.00
C GLU A 45 1.65 4.95 -7.48
N ALA A 46 2.22 4.00 -6.72
CA ALA A 46 2.28 4.09 -5.28
C ALA A 46 3.04 5.32 -4.80
N LEU A 47 4.14 5.69 -5.45
CA LEU A 47 4.89 6.91 -5.13
C LEU A 47 4.07 8.18 -5.37
N ILE A 48 3.30 8.24 -6.45
CA ILE A 48 2.42 9.38 -6.75
C ILE A 48 1.33 9.48 -5.68
N GLN A 49 0.63 8.37 -5.42
CA GLN A 49 -0.40 8.28 -4.38
C GLN A 49 0.13 8.63 -2.99
N ALA A 50 1.28 8.07 -2.61
CA ALA A 50 1.95 8.37 -1.35
C ALA A 50 2.28 9.85 -1.25
N SER A 51 2.82 10.46 -2.31
CA SER A 51 3.16 11.89 -2.33
C SER A 51 1.93 12.77 -2.14
N MET A 52 0.78 12.40 -2.71
CA MET A 52 -0.49 13.09 -2.48
C MET A 52 -0.99 12.94 -1.03
N GLN A 53 -0.66 11.83 -0.37
CA GLN A 53 -1.03 11.51 1.00
C GLN A 53 0.05 11.91 2.02
N ASN A 54 0.97 12.82 1.68
CA ASN A 54 2.09 13.24 2.55
C ASN A 54 2.98 12.06 3.02
N MET A 55 3.10 11.04 2.18
CA MET A 55 3.79 9.76 2.47
C MET A 55 3.20 9.01 3.67
N GLU A 56 1.91 9.20 3.96
CA GLU A 56 1.21 8.44 4.99
C GLU A 56 0.88 7.02 4.51
N LEU A 57 1.02 6.04 5.42
CA LEU A 57 0.69 4.64 5.17
C LEU A 57 -0.64 4.26 5.85
N PRO A 58 -1.37 3.26 5.32
CA PRO A 58 -1.07 2.46 4.12
C PRO A 58 -1.37 3.21 2.82
N VAL A 59 -0.58 2.95 1.77
CA VAL A 59 -0.86 3.45 0.42
C VAL A 59 -1.52 2.36 -0.40
N GLU A 60 -2.61 2.72 -1.07
CA GLU A 60 -3.44 1.80 -1.83
C GLU A 60 -3.34 2.12 -3.32
N VAL A 61 -3.06 1.10 -4.12
CA VAL A 61 -2.99 1.19 -5.59
C VAL A 61 -3.92 0.16 -6.19
N GLU A 62 -4.79 0.61 -7.09
CA GLU A 62 -5.70 -0.26 -7.82
C GLU A 62 -5.19 -0.43 -9.26
N MET A 63 -4.98 -1.68 -9.67
CA MET A 63 -4.70 -2.07 -11.06
C MET A 63 -5.86 -2.87 -11.65
#